data_AF-A0A379GJ12-F1
#
_entry.id   AF-A0A379GJ12-F1
#
_cell.length_a   1.000
_cell.length_b   1.000
_cell.length_c   1.000
_cell.angle_alpha   90.00
_cell.angle_beta   90.00
_cell.angle_gamma   90.00
#
_symmetry.space_group_name_H-M   'P 1'
#
loop_
_entity.id
_entity.type
_entity.pdbx_description
1 polymer ?
#
loop_
_entity_poly.entity_id
_entity_poly.type
_entity_poly.pdbx_seq_one_letter_code
_entity_poly.pdbx_strand_id
1 'polypeptide(L)' 'MYQHRDWEGSLLDFPVNKVICVGSNYANHIKEMGSVRSEEPVIFIKPETAMCEYSPTYCDPQRDGGGAS' A
#
# COMPACT_ATOMS: atom_id res chain seq x y z
N MET A 1 -7.35 14.12 1.57
CA MET A 1 -7.83 12.75 1.76
C MET A 1 -7.93 12.11 0.37
N TYR A 2 -7.49 10.86 0.21
CA TYR A 2 -7.52 10.16 -1.08
C TYR A 2 -8.96 10.04 -1.62
N GLN A 3 -9.11 10.03 -2.95
CA GLN A 3 -10.36 9.76 -3.66
C GLN A 3 -10.11 8.80 -4.82
N HIS A 4 -11.07 7.93 -5.10
CA HIS A 4 -10.99 7.02 -6.24
C HIS A 4 -11.12 7.80 -7.55
N ARG A 5 -10.22 7.51 -8.50
CA ARG A 5 -10.23 8.06 -9.85
C ARG A 5 -10.09 6.93 -10.87
N ASP A 6 -10.65 7.12 -12.06
CA ASP A 6 -10.30 6.29 -13.22
C ASP A 6 -8.90 6.65 -13.75
N TRP A 7 -8.49 6.02 -14.85
CA TRP A 7 -7.16 6.25 -15.42
C TRP A 7 -7.06 7.60 -16.16
N GLU A 8 -8.17 8.17 -16.61
CA GLU A 8 -8.28 9.54 -17.14
C GLU A 8 -8.27 10.62 -16.04
N GLY A 9 -8.43 10.22 -14.77
CA GLY A 9 -8.43 11.10 -13.60
C GLY A 9 -9.82 11.57 -13.13
N SER A 10 -10.90 11.09 -13.75
CA SER A 10 -12.28 11.40 -13.35
C SER A 10 -12.60 10.81 -11.98
N LEU A 11 -13.32 11.57 -11.15
CA LEU A 11 -13.71 11.11 -9.81
C LEU A 11 -14.75 9.98 -9.88
N LEU A 12 -14.55 8.95 -9.04
CA LEU A 12 -15.48 7.85 -8.86
C LEU A 12 -16.21 7.98 -7.51
N ASP A 13 -17.53 7.80 -7.52
CA ASP A 13 -18.38 7.90 -6.32
C ASP A 13 -18.43 6.59 -5.52
N PHE A 14 -17.25 6.09 -5.14
CA PHE A 14 -17.12 4.95 -4.24
C PHE A 14 -16.58 5.41 -2.88
N PRO A 15 -17.08 4.86 -1.77
CA PRO A 15 -16.63 5.25 -0.44
C PRO A 15 -15.22 4.70 -0.15
N VAL A 16 -14.35 5.58 0.34
CA VAL A 16 -13.00 5.23 0.79
C VAL A 16 -13.06 4.70 2.22
N ASN A 17 -12.48 3.52 2.50
CA ASN A 17 -12.53 2.90 3.83
C ASN A 17 -11.22 2.22 4.25
N LYS A 18 -10.87 1.12 3.55
CA LYS A 18 -9.71 0.28 3.88
C LYS A 18 -9.23 -0.47 2.66
N VAL A 19 -7.96 -0.85 2.67
CA VAL A 19 -7.35 -1.72 1.66
C VAL A 19 -7.02 -3.05 2.31
N ILE A 20 -7.53 -4.14 1.75
CA ILE A 20 -7.17 -5.50 2.15
C ILE A 20 -6.02 -5.95 1.23
N CYS A 21 -4.93 -6.40 1.84
CA CYS A 21 -3.72 -6.80 1.14
C CYS A 21 -3.41 -8.27 1.39
N VAL A 22 -2.78 -8.92 0.41
CA VAL A 22 -2.27 -10.29 0.52
C VAL A 22 -0.74 -10.28 0.53
N GLY A 23 -0.16 -10.85 1.57
CA GLY A 23 1.27 -11.09 1.70
C GLY A 23 1.70 -12.41 1.06
N SER A 24 2.98 -12.52 0.72
CA SER A 24 3.57 -13.78 0.23
C SER A 24 2.83 -14.42 -0.96
N ASN A 25 2.31 -13.62 -1.88
CA ASN A 25 1.49 -14.11 -3.00
C ASN A 25 2.29 -14.41 -4.29
N TYR A 26 3.62 -14.25 -4.27
CA TYR A 26 4.51 -14.51 -5.41
C TYR A 26 5.71 -15.35 -4.97
N ALA A 27 5.97 -16.46 -5.67
CA ALA A 27 7.02 -17.41 -5.30
C ALA A 27 8.43 -16.80 -5.28
N ASN A 28 8.74 -15.91 -6.23
CA ASN A 28 10.04 -15.24 -6.26
C ASN A 28 10.21 -14.25 -5.12
N HIS A 29 9.14 -13.52 -4.75
CA HIS A 29 9.16 -12.60 -3.62
C HIS A 29 9.32 -13.33 -2.28
N ILE A 30 8.66 -14.48 -2.11
CA ILE A 30 8.85 -15.35 -0.93
C ILE A 30 10.32 -15.77 -0.79
N LYS A 31 10.95 -16.19 -1.90
CA LYS A 31 12.37 -16.59 -1.92
C LYS A 31 13.31 -15.44 -1.59
N GLU A 32 13.09 -14.27 -2.18
CA GLU A 32 13.88 -13.04 -1.91
C GLU A 32 13.85 -12.67 -0.42
N MET A 33 12.67 -12.78 0.19
CA MET A 33 12.46 -12.47 1.62
C MET A 33 12.91 -13.57 2.57
N GLY A 34 13.48 -14.68 2.08
CA GLY A 34 13.85 -15.85 2.91
C GLY A 34 12.67 -16.43 3.70
N SER A 35 11.45 -16.21 3.23
CA SER A 35 10.22 -16.57 3.93
C SER A 35 9.75 -17.97 3.53
N VAL A 36 8.85 -18.56 4.33
CA VAL A 36 8.20 -19.84 4.02
C VAL A 36 6.84 -19.58 3.40
N ARG A 37 6.45 -20.39 2.41
CA ARG A 37 5.11 -20.33 1.82
C ARG A 37 4.08 -20.75 2.88
N SER A 38 3.10 -19.89 3.13
CA SER A 38 1.94 -20.20 3.98
C SER A 38 0.94 -21.07 3.22
N GLU A 39 0.28 -22.00 3.93
CA GLU A 39 -0.82 -22.81 3.38
C GLU A 39 -2.09 -21.98 3.18
N GLU A 40 -2.34 -21.03 4.08
CA GLU A 40 -3.44 -20.07 3.98
C GLU A 40 -2.93 -18.68 3.54
N PRO A 41 -3.77 -17.86 2.87
CA PRO A 41 -3.40 -16.50 2.50
C PRO A 41 -3.04 -15.64 3.72
N VAL A 42 -1.88 -14.98 3.66
CA VAL A 42 -1.51 -13.98 4.66
C VAL A 42 -2.25 -12.69 4.36
N ILE A 43 -3.21 -12.31 5.19
CA ILE A 43 -4.04 -11.12 5.00
C ILE A 43 -3.68 -10.02 6.00
N PHE A 44 -3.57 -8.78 5.53
CA PHE A 44 -3.42 -7.59 6.38
C PHE A 44 -4.22 -6.41 5.82
N ILE A 45 -4.46 -5.39 6.64
CA ILE A 45 -5.31 -4.25 6.29
C ILE A 45 -4.51 -2.95 6.42
N LYS A 46 -4.71 -2.03 5.49
CA LYS A 46 -4.27 -0.63 5.59
C LYS A 46 -5.49 0.30 5.74
N PRO A 47 -5.45 1.28 6.66
CA PRO A 47 -6.54 2.24 6.84
C PRO A 47 -6.63 3.23 5.67
N GLU A 48 -7.75 3.94 5.56
CA GLU A 48 -7.92 5.03 4.58
C GLU A 48 -6.81 6.09 4.61
N THR A 49 -6.24 6.35 5.79
CA THR A 49 -5.16 7.32 5.99
C THR A 49 -3.84 6.91 5.33
N ALA A 50 -3.70 5.65 4.91
CA ALA A 50 -2.53 5.17 4.19
C ALA A 50 -2.64 5.36 2.66
N MET A 51 -3.81 5.75 2.13
CA MET A 51 -4.01 5.97 0.70
C MET A 51 -3.67 7.41 0.31
N CYS A 52 -3.01 7.57 -0.84
CA CYS A 52 -2.67 8.85 -1.46
C CYS A 52 -2.76 8.75 -2.99
N GLU A 53 -2.78 9.90 -3.66
CA GLU A 53 -2.64 9.92 -5.13
C GLU A 53 -1.23 9.43 -5.50
N TYR A 54 -1.15 8.50 -6.46
CA TYR A 54 0.14 8.07 -6.99
C TYR A 54 0.74 9.22 -7.78
N SER A 55 1.76 9.86 -7.20
CA SER A 55 2.51 10.94 -7.84
C SER A 55 4.00 10.59 -7.84
N PRO A 56 4.80 11.10 -8.79
CA PRO A 56 6.24 10.90 -8.81
C PRO A 56 6.95 11.47 -7.57
N THR A 57 6.27 12.33 -6.79
CA THR A 57 6.75 12.82 -5.50
C THR A 57 6.18 11.94 -4.38
N TYR A 58 6.87 10.85 -4.08
CA TYR A 58 6.57 10.04 -2.89
C TYR A 58 7.08 10.75 -1.64
N CYS A 59 6.20 10.97 -0.67
CA CYS A 59 6.56 11.48 0.66
C CYS A 59 7.15 10.31 1.45
N ASP A 60 8.47 10.31 1.64
CA ASP A 60 9.18 9.31 2.42
C ASP A 60 9.03 9.64 3.91
N PRO A 61 8.28 8.83 4.68
CA PRO A 61 8.06 9.09 6.10
C PRO A 61 9.35 9.06 6.93
N GLN A 62 10.45 8.49 6.43
CA GLN A 62 11.75 8.48 7.11
C GLN A 62 12.61 9.71 6.79
N ARG A 63 12.30 10.47 5.72
CA ARG A 63 13.05 11.67 5.33
C ARG A 63 12.53 12.95 6.00
N ASP A 64 11.24 12.97 6.35
CA ASP A 64 10.59 14.11 7.01
C ASP A 64 10.61 14.00 8.55
N GLY A 65 11.14 12.89 9.09
CA GLY A 65 11.55 12.79 10.49
C GLY A 65 12.89 13.50 10.66
N GLY A 66 12.85 14.77 11.09
CA GLY A 66 14.04 15.57 11.37
C GLY A 66 15.10 14.76 12.10
N GLY A 67 16.29 14.69 11.50
CA GLY A 67 17.46 14.12 12.14
C GLY A 67 17.72 14.87 13.44
N ALA A 68 17.34 14.25 14.56
CA ALA A 68 18.01 14.49 15.82
C ALA A 68 19.31 13.69 15.76
N SER A 69 20.37 14.35 15.29
CA SER A 69 21.73 14.06 15.73
C SER A 69 21.83 14.25 17.25
#